data_AF-A0A373VIS2-F1
#
_entry.id   AF-A0A373VIS2-F1
#
_cell.length_a   1.000
_cell.length_b   1.000
_cell.length_c   1.000
_cell.angle_alpha   90.00
_cell.angle_beta   90.00
_cell.angle_gamma   90.00
#
_symmetry.space_group_name_H-M   'P 1'
#
loop_
_entity.id
_entity.type
_entity.pdbx_description
1 polymer ?
#
loop_
_entity_poly.entity_id
_entity_poly.type
_entity_poly.pdbx_seq_one_letter_code
_entity_poly.pdbx_strand_id
1 'polypeptide(L)'
;MNTFFTCEQKLGNTIFTFSQKAKVLSTSPLNGGLTRHLSHAVNINCMNGSYECKMLGDTYEKDLAAHVHALGLSPSCTTALSTAAWTELRAIEEVCFRDLTVTAVVTGGIDSNGMHPGDPASYYEEDGNYEMLPPGTINIFLFINQNLTDAAMSRALMLCGESKAAAVSQLLLGSCYSEE
;
A
#
# COMPACT_ATOMS: atom_id res chain seq x y z
N MET A 1 4.20 3.99 26.02
CA MET A 1 4.23 2.90 25.03
C MET A 1 5.32 3.23 24.04
N ASN A 2 6.25 2.31 23.76
CA ASN A 2 7.19 2.51 22.66
C ASN A 2 6.40 2.41 21.36
N THR A 3 6.30 3.51 20.63
CA THR A 3 5.58 3.56 19.37
C THR A 3 6.30 2.69 18.34
N PHE A 4 5.62 1.66 17.81
CA PHE A 4 6.20 0.71 16.84
C PHE A 4 6.65 1.39 15.54
N PHE A 5 5.90 2.41 15.09
CA PHE A 5 6.19 3.20 13.90
C PHE A 5 5.67 4.63 14.05
N THR A 6 6.27 5.59 13.35
CA THR A 6 5.70 6.93 13.18
C THR A 6 5.09 7.07 11.78
N CYS A 7 4.13 7.99 11.65
CA CYS A 7 3.48 8.30 10.38
C CYS A 7 3.55 9.81 10.14
N GLU A 8 4.11 10.22 9.00
CA GLU A 8 4.23 11.63 8.61
C GLU A 8 3.80 11.87 7.16
N GLN A 9 3.46 13.11 6.84
CA GLN A 9 3.18 13.55 5.47
C GLN A 9 4.38 14.31 4.91
N LYS A 10 4.80 13.99 3.70
CA LYS A 10 5.89 14.69 2.99
C LYS A 10 5.62 14.70 1.49
N LEU A 11 5.58 15.91 0.92
CA LEU A 11 5.33 16.13 -0.51
C LEU A 11 4.07 15.41 -1.04
N GLY A 12 2.98 15.36 -0.24
CA GLY A 12 1.73 14.67 -0.60
C GLY A 12 1.73 13.14 -0.42
N ASN A 13 2.83 12.58 0.08
CA ASN A 13 2.99 11.15 0.35
C ASN A 13 2.92 10.87 1.85
N THR A 14 2.47 9.66 2.21
CA THR A 14 2.52 9.18 3.59
C THR A 14 3.77 8.34 3.80
N ILE A 15 4.60 8.71 4.78
CA ILE A 15 5.78 7.95 5.17
C ILE A 15 5.50 7.28 6.51
N PHE A 16 5.78 5.98 6.57
CA PHE A 16 5.79 5.20 7.79
C PHE A 16 7.23 4.85 8.15
N THR A 17 7.69 5.29 9.32
CA THR A 17 9.05 5.03 9.79
C THR A 17 9.00 4.05 10.95
N PHE A 18 9.62 2.88 10.78
CA PHE A 18 9.68 1.87 11.82
C PHE A 18 10.72 2.23 12.88
N SER A 19 10.38 2.04 14.16
CA SER A 19 11.30 2.23 15.29
C SER A 19 12.54 1.33 15.23
N GLN A 20 12.44 0.19 14.54
CA GLN A 20 13.48 -0.77 14.29
C GLN A 20 13.24 -1.44 12.93
N LYS A 21 14.22 -2.20 12.42
CA LYS A 21 14.03 -2.96 11.19
C LYS A 21 12.85 -3.94 11.34
N ALA A 22 11.89 -3.84 10.43
CA ALA A 22 10.61 -4.54 10.55
C ALA A 22 10.54 -5.76 9.62
N LYS A 23 9.80 -6.78 10.07
CA LYS A 23 9.30 -7.85 9.21
C LYS A 23 8.10 -7.31 8.43
N VAL A 24 8.18 -7.34 7.11
CA VAL A 24 7.14 -6.78 6.22
C VAL A 24 6.73 -7.83 5.21
N LEU A 25 5.42 -7.96 4.96
CA LEU A 25 4.86 -8.70 3.84
C LEU A 25 4.10 -7.70 2.96
N SER A 26 4.54 -7.51 1.72
CA SER A 26 4.02 -6.48 0.82
C SER A 26 3.85 -7.00 -0.60
N THR A 27 2.85 -6.48 -1.32
CA THR A 27 2.62 -6.73 -2.75
C THR A 27 3.40 -5.75 -3.65
N SER A 28 4.20 -4.86 -3.06
CA SER A 28 5.01 -3.89 -3.80
C SER A 28 6.08 -4.56 -4.66
N PRO A 29 6.35 -4.08 -5.87
CA PRO A 29 7.55 -4.48 -6.60
C PRO A 29 8.84 -4.04 -5.89
N LEU A 30 8.81 -2.92 -5.15
CA LEU A 30 9.98 -2.40 -4.43
C LEU A 30 10.09 -3.04 -3.05
N ASN A 31 11.06 -3.95 -2.89
CA ASN A 31 11.31 -4.73 -1.66
C ASN A 31 10.04 -5.41 -1.10
N GLY A 32 9.17 -5.89 -1.97
CA GLY A 32 8.00 -6.68 -1.58
C GLY A 32 8.30 -8.12 -1.23
N GLY A 33 7.24 -8.92 -1.17
CA GLY A 33 7.29 -10.24 -0.57
C GLY A 33 7.57 -10.14 0.94
N LEU A 34 8.10 -11.22 1.51
CA LEU A 34 8.40 -11.30 2.93
C LEU A 34 9.84 -10.86 3.23
N THR A 35 10.03 -9.66 3.77
CA THR A 35 11.33 -9.06 4.08
C THR A 35 11.49 -8.77 5.58
N ARG A 36 12.71 -8.45 6.04
CA ARG A 36 13.05 -8.22 7.47
C ARG A 36 14.00 -7.04 7.72
N HIS A 37 14.35 -6.31 6.69
CA HIS A 37 15.41 -5.29 6.72
C HIS A 37 14.89 -3.87 6.45
N LEU A 38 13.57 -3.70 6.33
CA LEU A 38 12.97 -2.42 5.99
C LEU A 38 12.89 -1.51 7.22
N SER A 39 13.19 -0.23 7.03
CA SER A 39 13.01 0.84 8.03
C SER A 39 11.86 1.77 7.67
N HIS A 40 11.38 1.73 6.42
CA HIS A 40 10.26 2.55 5.98
C HIS A 40 9.28 1.77 5.12
N ALA A 41 8.03 2.21 5.16
CA ALA A 41 7.04 1.92 4.13
C ALA A 41 6.44 3.26 3.66
N VAL A 42 6.12 3.40 2.38
CA VAL A 42 5.61 4.66 1.83
C VAL A 42 4.32 4.40 1.04
N ASN A 43 3.32 5.25 1.27
CA ASN A 43 2.17 5.37 0.38
C ASN A 43 2.37 6.60 -0.52
N ILE A 44 2.63 6.36 -1.79
CA ILE A 44 2.93 7.40 -2.78
C ILE A 44 1.63 7.90 -3.40
N ASN A 45 1.41 9.21 -3.38
CA ASN A 45 0.38 9.83 -4.19
C ASN A 45 0.92 10.02 -5.61
N CYS A 46 0.47 9.20 -6.56
CA CYS A 46 0.97 9.25 -7.93
C CYS A 46 0.29 10.30 -8.81
N MET A 47 -0.71 11.04 -8.31
CA MET A 47 -1.45 12.03 -9.10
C MET A 47 -0.72 13.35 -9.32
N ASN A 48 0.46 13.57 -8.71
CA ASN A 48 1.24 14.82 -8.76
C ASN A 48 0.40 16.10 -8.54
N GLY A 49 -0.71 16.01 -7.79
CA GLY A 49 -1.63 17.13 -7.55
C GLY A 49 -2.54 17.51 -8.72
N SER A 50 -2.50 16.80 -9.85
CA SER A 50 -3.25 17.14 -11.08
C SER A 50 -3.95 15.94 -11.74
N TYR A 51 -4.20 14.85 -11.01
CA TYR A 51 -4.78 13.59 -11.53
C TYR A 51 -3.99 12.94 -12.68
N GLU A 52 -2.77 13.40 -12.95
CA GLU A 52 -1.89 12.82 -13.96
C GLU A 52 -0.86 11.91 -13.28
N CYS A 53 -0.93 10.62 -13.55
CA CYS A 53 0.08 9.64 -13.14
C CYS A 53 1.15 9.52 -14.23
N LYS A 54 2.37 9.96 -13.93
CA LYS A 54 3.54 9.80 -14.82
C LYS A 54 4.60 8.98 -14.12
N MET A 55 5.03 7.89 -14.76
CA MET A 55 6.16 7.12 -14.24
C MET A 55 7.46 7.90 -14.39
N LEU A 56 8.27 7.88 -13.34
CA LEU A 56 9.63 8.44 -13.27
C LEU A 56 10.70 7.42 -13.67
N GLY A 57 10.36 6.13 -13.76
CA GLY A 57 11.27 5.04 -14.14
C GLY A 57 10.72 4.14 -15.22
N ASP A 58 11.61 3.36 -15.85
CA ASP A 58 11.24 2.46 -16.96
C ASP A 58 10.39 1.25 -16.51
N THR A 59 10.43 0.92 -15.22
CA THR A 59 9.65 -0.15 -14.61
C THR A 59 8.94 0.38 -13.38
N TYR A 60 7.87 -0.27 -12.95
CA TYR A 60 7.13 0.15 -11.77
C TYR A 60 8.01 0.12 -10.49
N GLU A 61 8.91 -0.86 -10.36
CA GLU A 61 9.89 -0.86 -9.26
C GLU A 61 10.82 0.35 -9.30
N LYS A 62 11.38 0.69 -10.48
CA LYS A 62 12.24 1.87 -10.65
C LYS A 62 11.49 3.17 -10.37
N ASP A 63 10.23 3.25 -10.76
CA ASP A 63 9.35 4.38 -10.47
C ASP A 63 9.18 4.59 -8.95
N LEU A 64 8.78 3.53 -8.23
CA LEU A 64 8.67 3.57 -6.77
C LEU A 64 10.00 3.94 -6.11
N ALA A 65 11.12 3.40 -6.59
CA ALA A 65 12.46 3.72 -6.08
C ALA A 65 12.82 5.20 -6.30
N ALA A 66 12.46 5.79 -7.44
CA ALA A 66 12.68 7.20 -7.73
C ALA A 66 11.86 8.11 -6.80
N HIS A 67 10.59 7.77 -6.56
CA HIS A 67 9.75 8.48 -5.59
C HIS A 67 10.31 8.40 -4.16
N VAL A 68 10.72 7.21 -3.72
CA VAL A 68 11.36 7.00 -2.41
C VAL A 68 12.65 7.84 -2.29
N HIS A 69 13.47 7.86 -3.34
CA HIS A 69 14.70 8.66 -3.36
C HIS A 69 14.41 10.16 -3.28
N ALA A 70 13.40 10.66 -3.99
CA ALA A 70 12.98 12.06 -3.95
C ALA A 70 12.49 12.50 -2.55
N LEU A 71 11.99 11.55 -1.75
CA LEU A 71 11.64 11.78 -0.34
C LEU A 71 12.85 11.81 0.60
N GLY A 72 14.06 11.58 0.09
CA GLY A 72 15.30 11.51 0.87
C GLY A 72 15.47 10.18 1.63
N LEU A 73 14.73 9.15 1.23
CA LEU A 73 14.80 7.81 1.82
C LEU A 73 15.67 6.89 0.96
N SER A 74 16.20 5.83 1.56
CA SER A 74 16.98 4.82 0.83
C SER A 74 16.05 3.77 0.21
N PRO A 75 16.05 3.59 -1.12
CA PRO A 75 15.25 2.56 -1.78
C PRO A 75 15.63 1.14 -1.37
N SER A 76 16.83 0.87 -0.87
CA SER A 76 17.23 -0.49 -0.42
C SER A 76 16.68 -0.89 0.95
N CYS A 77 16.01 0.04 1.66
CA CYS A 77 15.47 -0.17 3.00
C CYS A 77 14.00 0.28 3.11
N THR A 78 13.33 0.47 1.98
CA THR A 78 11.98 1.04 1.90
C THR A 78 11.14 0.24 0.92
N THR A 79 9.92 -0.12 1.31
CA THR A 79 8.90 -0.58 0.36
C THR A 79 7.91 0.54 0.09
N ALA A 80 7.26 0.53 -1.06
CA ALA A 80 6.29 1.56 -1.40
C ALA A 80 5.12 1.02 -2.22
N LEU A 81 3.93 1.55 -1.99
CA LEU A 81 2.79 1.38 -2.89
C LEU A 81 2.42 2.75 -3.44
N SER A 82 2.00 2.83 -4.70
CA SER A 82 1.42 4.04 -5.26
C SER A 82 -0.11 3.98 -5.21
N THR A 83 -0.74 5.15 -5.15
CA THR A 83 -2.20 5.29 -5.18
C THR A 83 -2.61 6.58 -5.85
N ALA A 84 -3.67 6.53 -6.64
CA ALA A 84 -4.37 7.72 -7.13
C ALA A 84 -5.39 8.24 -6.11
N ALA A 85 -4.97 8.31 -4.85
CA ALA A 85 -5.75 8.84 -3.76
C ALA A 85 -4.92 9.85 -2.97
N TRP A 86 -5.58 10.85 -2.41
CA TRP A 86 -4.94 11.82 -1.54
C TRP A 86 -4.55 11.12 -0.24
N THR A 87 -3.27 10.80 -0.07
CA THR A 87 -2.82 9.99 1.08
C THR A 87 -2.97 10.71 2.43
N GLU A 88 -3.14 12.03 2.41
CA GLU A 88 -3.51 12.82 3.58
C GLU A 88 -4.93 12.51 4.11
N LEU A 89 -5.85 12.06 3.25
CA LEU A 89 -7.24 11.69 3.58
C LEU A 89 -7.37 10.23 4.03
N ARG A 90 -6.31 9.65 4.61
CA ARG A 90 -6.29 8.26 5.08
C ARG A 90 -7.09 8.09 6.38
N ALA A 91 -7.81 6.98 6.48
CA ALA A 91 -8.37 6.52 7.75
C ALA A 91 -7.28 5.83 8.57
N ILE A 92 -7.25 6.06 9.89
CA ILE A 92 -6.35 5.39 10.83
C ILE A 92 -7.21 4.82 11.95
N GLU A 93 -7.22 3.51 12.08
CA GLU A 93 -7.94 2.80 13.13
C GLU A 93 -7.00 1.90 13.90
N GLU A 94 -7.13 1.88 15.23
CA GLU A 94 -6.30 1.09 16.12
C GLU A 94 -7.17 0.25 17.07
N VAL A 95 -6.85 -1.04 17.15
CA VAL A 95 -7.50 -1.97 18.07
C VAL A 95 -6.45 -2.66 18.93
N CYS A 96 -6.74 -2.75 20.23
CA CYS A 96 -5.86 -3.33 21.22
C CYS A 96 -6.52 -4.53 21.91
N PHE A 97 -5.77 -5.62 22.06
CA PHE A 97 -6.14 -6.77 22.88
C PHE A 97 -4.92 -7.23 23.67
N ARG A 98 -4.93 -6.99 24.99
CA ARG A 98 -3.77 -7.21 25.88
C ARG A 98 -2.56 -6.41 25.39
N ASP A 99 -1.47 -7.08 25.02
CA ASP A 99 -0.23 -6.54 24.49
C ASP A 99 -0.17 -6.50 22.96
N LEU A 100 -1.20 -7.03 22.28
CA LEU A 100 -1.34 -6.94 20.82
C LEU A 100 -2.06 -5.65 20.43
N THR A 101 -1.42 -4.87 19.57
CA THR A 101 -1.97 -3.69 18.92
C THR A 101 -1.92 -3.88 17.42
N VAL A 102 -3.06 -3.66 16.77
CA VAL A 102 -3.19 -3.66 15.32
C VAL A 102 -3.66 -2.28 14.88
N THR A 103 -2.86 -1.63 14.06
CA THR A 103 -3.17 -0.31 13.49
C THR A 103 -3.35 -0.46 11.98
N ALA A 104 -4.51 -0.11 11.45
CA ALA A 104 -4.78 -0.08 10.02
C ALA A 104 -4.74 1.37 9.53
N VAL A 105 -3.96 1.63 8.48
CA VAL A 105 -3.92 2.91 7.78
C VAL A 105 -4.34 2.69 6.34
N VAL A 106 -5.46 3.29 5.94
CA VAL A 106 -6.15 2.95 4.70
C VAL A 106 -6.44 4.20 3.88
N THR A 107 -6.05 4.20 2.60
CA THR A 107 -6.54 5.20 1.64
C THR A 107 -7.81 4.73 0.96
N GLY A 108 -8.72 5.67 0.69
CA GLY A 108 -9.96 5.45 -0.06
C GLY A 108 -9.88 6.02 -1.48
N GLY A 109 -11.05 6.27 -2.09
CA GLY A 109 -11.16 6.91 -3.41
C GLY A 109 -11.48 5.95 -4.55
N ILE A 110 -12.42 5.03 -4.36
CA ILE A 110 -12.80 4.00 -5.36
C ILE A 110 -14.02 4.37 -6.21
N ASP A 111 -14.46 5.62 -6.15
CA ASP A 111 -15.62 6.13 -6.88
C ASP A 111 -15.40 6.17 -8.40
N SER A 112 -14.15 6.26 -8.85
CA SER A 112 -13.79 6.48 -10.26
C SER A 112 -12.93 5.38 -10.88
N ASN A 113 -12.42 4.44 -10.08
CA ASN A 113 -11.54 3.36 -10.53
C ASN A 113 -11.70 2.08 -9.69
N GLY A 114 -12.88 1.88 -9.10
CA GLY A 114 -13.22 0.69 -8.34
C GLY A 114 -13.09 -0.57 -9.20
N MET A 115 -12.39 -1.58 -8.67
CA MET A 115 -12.15 -2.85 -9.34
C MET A 115 -12.69 -4.00 -8.49
N HIS A 116 -13.34 -4.96 -9.16
CA HIS A 116 -13.90 -6.16 -8.58
C HIS A 116 -13.04 -7.39 -8.91
N PRO A 117 -12.87 -8.35 -7.98
CA PRO A 117 -12.28 -9.64 -8.32
C PRO A 117 -13.04 -10.32 -9.45
N GLY A 118 -12.37 -10.58 -10.57
CA GLY A 118 -13.00 -11.11 -11.80
C GLY A 118 -13.15 -10.09 -12.91
N ASP A 119 -12.89 -8.80 -12.64
CA ASP A 119 -12.71 -7.81 -13.70
C ASP A 119 -11.61 -8.24 -14.68
N PRO A 120 -11.69 -7.78 -15.95
CA PRO A 120 -10.63 -8.00 -16.92
C PRO A 120 -9.27 -7.57 -16.36
N ALA A 121 -8.25 -8.38 -16.66
CA ALA A 121 -6.89 -8.10 -16.21
C ALA A 121 -6.49 -6.67 -16.60
N SER A 122 -6.08 -5.91 -15.60
CA SER A 122 -5.79 -4.50 -15.73
C SER A 122 -4.30 -4.22 -15.78
N TYR A 123 -3.46 -5.18 -16.14
CA TYR A 123 -2.06 -4.99 -16.53
C TYR A 123 -1.50 -6.31 -17.06
N TYR A 124 -0.39 -6.23 -17.79
CA TYR A 124 0.40 -7.38 -18.19
C TYR A 124 1.74 -7.33 -17.45
N GLU A 125 2.13 -8.44 -16.83
CA GLU A 125 3.45 -8.62 -16.24
C GLU A 125 4.19 -9.75 -16.95
N GLU A 126 5.39 -9.48 -17.45
CA GLU A 126 6.28 -10.46 -18.07
C GLU A 126 7.70 -10.31 -17.50
N ASP A 127 8.17 -11.35 -16.81
CA ASP A 127 9.49 -11.40 -16.15
C ASP A 127 9.78 -10.17 -15.26
N GLY A 128 8.77 -9.71 -14.52
CA GLY A 128 8.86 -8.53 -13.64
C GLY A 128 8.77 -7.18 -14.35
N ASN A 129 8.56 -7.17 -15.67
CA ASN A 129 8.24 -5.96 -16.44
C ASN A 129 6.74 -5.78 -16.51
N TYR A 130 6.26 -4.57 -16.22
CA TYR A 130 4.84 -4.25 -16.16
C TYR A 130 4.46 -3.31 -17.30
N GLU A 131 3.46 -3.67 -18.09
CA GLU A 131 2.74 -2.72 -18.97
C GLU A 131 1.59 -2.11 -18.17
N MET A 132 1.75 -0.84 -17.78
CA MET A 132 0.92 -0.20 -16.77
C MET A 132 -0.44 0.27 -17.29
N LEU A 133 -1.42 0.25 -16.39
CA LEU A 133 -2.79 0.73 -16.56
C LEU A 133 -3.13 1.65 -15.36
N PRO A 134 -4.32 2.27 -15.31
CA PRO A 134 -4.64 3.35 -14.38
C PRO A 134 -4.30 3.00 -12.92
N PRO A 135 -3.74 3.95 -12.16
CA PRO A 135 -3.42 3.75 -10.75
C PRO A 135 -4.66 3.36 -9.94
N GLY A 136 -4.51 2.39 -9.03
CA GLY A 136 -5.52 2.03 -8.03
C GLY A 136 -5.58 3.02 -6.86
N THR A 137 -6.58 2.90 -5.99
CA THR A 137 -6.89 3.92 -4.95
C THR A 137 -6.87 3.43 -3.50
N ILE A 138 -7.12 2.14 -3.25
CA ILE A 138 -7.08 1.59 -1.88
C ILE A 138 -5.78 0.84 -1.63
N ASN A 139 -4.90 1.49 -0.86
CA ASN A 139 -3.78 0.85 -0.19
C ASN A 139 -4.11 0.69 1.30
N ILE A 140 -3.77 -0.48 1.85
CA ILE A 140 -3.92 -0.81 3.27
C ILE A 140 -2.54 -1.08 3.83
N PHE A 141 -2.15 -0.31 4.85
CA PHE A 141 -0.95 -0.56 5.64
C PHE A 141 -1.39 -1.06 7.02
N LEU A 142 -1.18 -2.35 7.28
CA LEU A 142 -1.52 -2.98 8.55
C LEU A 142 -0.26 -3.15 9.40
N PHE A 143 -0.22 -2.51 10.55
CA PHE A 143 0.87 -2.57 11.51
C PHE A 143 0.46 -3.44 12.69
N ILE A 144 1.28 -4.45 12.99
CA ILE A 144 1.06 -5.37 14.12
C ILE A 144 2.31 -5.30 14.99
N ASN A 145 2.16 -4.86 16.24
CA ASN A 145 3.30 -4.62 17.12
C ASN A 145 3.99 -5.92 17.61
N GLN A 146 3.35 -7.08 17.44
CA GLN A 146 3.87 -8.39 17.83
C GLN A 146 4.62 -9.08 16.69
N ASN A 147 5.65 -9.86 17.02
CA ASN A 147 6.41 -10.63 16.03
C ASN A 147 5.60 -11.86 15.58
N LEU A 148 5.01 -11.78 14.40
CA LEU A 148 4.24 -12.86 13.81
C LEU A 148 5.13 -13.90 13.11
N THR A 149 4.66 -15.15 13.10
CA THR A 149 5.19 -16.19 12.22
C THR A 149 4.89 -15.85 10.77
N ASP A 150 5.66 -16.42 9.84
CA ASP A 150 5.49 -16.14 8.41
C ASP A 150 4.10 -16.59 7.92
N ALA A 151 3.58 -17.70 8.44
CA ALA A 151 2.20 -18.14 8.17
C ALA A 151 1.14 -17.18 8.72
N ALA A 152 1.36 -16.58 9.89
CA ALA A 152 0.44 -15.59 10.46
C ALA A 152 0.47 -14.27 9.67
N MET A 153 1.63 -13.85 9.16
CA MET A 153 1.74 -12.71 8.24
C MET A 153 0.94 -12.95 6.95
N SER A 154 1.10 -14.11 6.32
CA SER A 154 0.33 -14.45 5.11
C SER A 154 -1.17 -14.50 5.37
N ARG A 155 -1.59 -15.04 6.51
CA ARG A 155 -3.00 -15.03 6.94
C ARG A 155 -3.53 -13.60 7.15
N ALA A 156 -2.73 -12.72 7.75
CA ALA A 156 -3.12 -11.32 7.93
C ALA A 156 -3.32 -10.61 6.58
N LEU A 157 -2.44 -10.84 5.60
CA LEU A 157 -2.59 -10.28 4.25
C LEU A 157 -3.88 -10.77 3.56
N MET A 158 -4.18 -12.06 3.66
CA MET A 158 -5.43 -12.64 3.13
C MET A 158 -6.66 -11.98 3.77
N LEU A 159 -6.68 -11.89 5.10
CA LEU A 159 -7.77 -11.24 5.85
C LEU A 159 -7.92 -9.75 5.49
N CYS A 160 -6.82 -9.04 5.24
CA CYS A 160 -6.87 -7.66 4.74
C CYS A 160 -7.60 -7.58 3.39
N GLY A 161 -7.31 -8.51 2.46
CA GLY A 161 -7.98 -8.59 1.17
C GLY A 161 -9.46 -8.88 1.29
N GLU A 162 -9.84 -9.88 2.10
CA GLU A 162 -11.24 -10.24 2.38
C GLU A 162 -12.00 -9.08 3.05
N SER A 163 -11.36 -8.40 4.01
CA SER A 163 -11.95 -7.24 4.70
C SER A 163 -12.18 -6.06 3.75
N LYS A 164 -11.23 -5.79 2.84
CA LYS A 164 -11.40 -4.79 1.78
C LYS A 164 -12.58 -5.14 0.88
N ALA A 165 -12.66 -6.38 0.39
CA ALA A 165 -13.75 -6.83 -0.46
C ALA A 165 -15.12 -6.72 0.25
N ALA A 166 -15.19 -7.15 1.52
CA ALA A 166 -16.40 -7.05 2.32
C ALA A 166 -16.84 -5.59 2.54
N ALA A 167 -15.90 -4.69 2.87
CA ALA A 167 -16.20 -3.27 3.07
C ALA A 167 -16.72 -2.60 1.78
N VAL A 168 -16.06 -2.87 0.64
CA VAL A 168 -16.49 -2.34 -0.67
C VAL A 168 -17.87 -2.89 -1.06
N SER A 169 -18.11 -4.18 -0.84
CA SER A 169 -19.41 -4.80 -1.11
C SER A 169 -20.53 -4.22 -0.23
N GLN A 170 -20.27 -3.97 1.07
CA GLN A 170 -21.24 -3.34 1.97
C GLN A 170 -21.58 -1.90 1.55
N LEU A 171 -20.65 -1.20 0.90
CA LEU A 171 -20.87 0.13 0.33
C LEU A 171 -21.62 0.10 -1.01
N LEU A 172 -21.92 -1.09 -1.54
CA LEU A 172 -22.59 -1.29 -2.84
C LEU A 172 -21.84 -0.61 -4.00
N LEU A 173 -20.51 -0.59 -3.92
CA LEU A 173 -19.67 -0.01 -4.96
C LEU A 173 -19.36 -1.09 -6.00
N GLY A 174 -19.87 -0.88 -7.22
CA GLY A 174 -19.67 -1.75 -8.36
C GLY A 174 -18.29 -1.57 -9.01
N SER A 175 -18.00 -2.43 -9.98
CA SER A 175 -16.84 -2.26 -10.83
C SER A 175 -17.01 -1.03 -11.74
N CYS A 176 -15.92 -0.32 -12.01
CA CYS A 176 -15.84 0.67 -13.09
C CYS A 176 -15.40 0.06 -14.43
N TYR A 177 -15.14 -1.25 -14.49
CA TYR A 177 -14.49 -1.95 -15.60
C TYR A 177 -15.28 -3.15 -16.12
N SER A 178 -16.36 -3.56 -15.45
CA SER A 178 -17.27 -4.61 -15.91
C SER A 178 -18.73 -4.13 -15.85
N GLU A 179 -19.53 -4.62 -16.79
CA GLU A 179 -20.98 -4.41 -16.84
C GLU A 179 -21.68 -5.53 -16.04
N GLU A 180 -21.58 -5.49 -14.71
CA GLU A 180 -22.49 -6.22 -13.81
C GLU A 180 -23.29 -5.27 -12.92
#